data_AF-A0A938QNV4-F1
#
_entry.id   AF-A0A938QNV4-F1
#
_cell.length_a   1.000
_cell.length_b   1.000
_cell.length_c   1.000
_cell.angle_alpha   90.00
_cell.angle_beta   90.00
_cell.angle_gamma   90.00
#
_symmetry.space_group_name_H-M   'P 1'
#
loop_
_entity.id
_entity.type
_entity.pdbx_description
1 polymer ?
#
loop_
_entity_poly.entity_id
_entity_poly.type
_entity_poly.pdbx_seq_one_letter_code
_entity_poly.pdbx_strand_id
1 'polypeptide(L)'
;MTTRPRLGDIVPRQGQEAGVIVGVDFGASRWVREQRRKIVALAAHRTSERSYRIDGTGLNARLLGDGAPGYGAAELADRLLAQPARVVGCDFPFGIPEALLVDEHFAASAGYRDGAFGQWRSFHRFVATALPLVDPLDFSPFSAWREPSRRDRLWARRVTDVVAGAQPPLKDRFQATFQMTLLGNAVLARLSASGRYRVSPFADDDAADAGAGELIEVYPGATLRRLGLARYKDRPAEALQRARNACAAAGIILDVDERILAVCRTYDSGGAAPDHDAADAFVALCTAILYAHGACRPALPASEEARAAREGIIWLPAAAPR
;
A
#
# COMPACT_ATOMS: atom_id res chain seq x y z
N MET A 1 14.04 -23.88 20.16
CA MET A 1 12.97 -22.89 20.40
C MET A 1 13.52 -21.53 20.02
N THR A 2 13.37 -21.12 18.77
CA THR A 2 13.70 -19.78 18.30
C THR A 2 12.52 -18.86 18.62
N THR A 3 12.73 -17.92 19.53
CA THR A 3 11.77 -16.86 19.87
C THR A 3 11.53 -16.00 18.63
N ARG A 4 10.29 -15.99 18.13
CA ARG A 4 9.88 -15.08 17.04
C ARG A 4 10.09 -13.63 17.50
N PRO A 5 10.65 -12.75 16.66
CA PRO A 5 10.71 -11.32 16.97
C PRO A 5 9.29 -10.77 17.15
N ARG A 6 9.08 -9.90 18.14
CA ARG A 6 7.78 -9.24 18.34
C ARG A 6 7.61 -8.17 17.27
N LEU A 7 6.37 -7.82 16.94
CA LEU A 7 6.08 -6.81 15.93
C LEU A 7 6.64 -5.42 16.32
N GLY A 8 6.82 -5.19 17.63
CA GLY A 8 7.52 -4.03 18.20
C GLY A 8 9.04 -4.00 18.02
N ASP A 9 9.67 -5.10 17.57
CA ASP A 9 11.12 -5.19 17.32
C ASP A 9 11.49 -4.89 15.86
N ILE A 10 10.50 -4.58 15.01
CA ILE A 10 10.73 -4.13 13.61
C ILE A 10 11.25 -2.68 13.65
N VAL A 11 12.49 -2.51 14.06
CA VAL A 11 13.20 -1.23 13.98
C VAL A 11 13.71 -1.07 12.55
N PRO A 12 13.44 0.07 11.86
CA PRO A 12 14.02 0.32 10.55
C PRO A 12 15.56 0.30 10.65
N ARG A 13 16.22 -0.56 9.85
CA ARG A 13 17.69 -0.61 9.80
C ARG A 13 18.24 0.78 9.48
N GLN A 14 19.17 1.28 10.31
CA GLN A 14 19.93 2.50 10.05
C GLN A 14 21.21 2.14 9.27
N GLY A 15 21.34 2.63 8.03
CA GLY A 15 22.57 2.52 7.25
C GLY A 15 22.39 2.75 5.75
N GLN A 16 23.02 3.83 5.27
CA GLN A 16 23.38 4.19 3.89
C GLN A 16 22.38 4.82 2.88
N GLU A 17 22.94 5.82 2.20
CA GLU A 17 22.51 6.68 1.08
C GLU A 17 21.17 7.42 1.19
N ALA A 18 21.05 8.56 0.50
CA ALA A 18 19.94 9.51 0.60
C ALA A 18 18.60 8.81 0.34
N GLY A 19 17.96 8.35 1.43
CA GLY A 19 16.83 7.43 1.35
C GLY A 19 15.62 8.07 0.70
N VAL A 20 15.27 7.62 -0.49
CA VAL A 20 14.00 7.95 -1.14
C VAL A 20 12.88 7.21 -0.41
N ILE A 21 11.80 7.91 -0.08
CA ILE A 21 10.56 7.31 0.45
C ILE A 21 9.47 7.55 -0.58
N VAL A 22 8.64 6.55 -0.84
CA VAL A 22 7.58 6.63 -1.84
C VAL A 22 6.21 6.39 -1.19
N GLY A 23 5.21 7.15 -1.59
CA GLY A 23 3.80 6.88 -1.34
C GLY A 23 3.07 6.58 -2.63
N VAL A 24 2.18 5.60 -2.61
CA VAL A 24 1.46 5.12 -3.79
C VAL A 24 -0.02 5.02 -3.47
N ASP A 25 -0.85 5.72 -4.22
CA ASP A 25 -2.26 5.38 -4.39
C ASP A 25 -2.41 4.39 -5.55
N PHE A 26 -3.29 3.40 -5.41
CA PHE A 26 -3.24 2.21 -6.26
C PHE A 26 -4.62 1.77 -6.80
N GLY A 27 -4.98 2.21 -8.00
CA GLY A 27 -6.15 1.69 -8.71
C GLY A 27 -5.84 0.56 -9.70
N ALA A 28 -6.61 -0.53 -9.64
CA ALA A 28 -6.35 -1.73 -10.42
C ALA A 28 -7.26 -1.92 -11.65
N SER A 29 -7.11 -1.00 -12.61
CA SER A 29 -7.75 -1.14 -13.92
C SER A 29 -7.11 -2.24 -14.76
N ARG A 30 -7.91 -2.87 -15.63
CA ARG A 30 -7.43 -3.91 -16.57
C ARG A 30 -6.36 -3.40 -17.54
N TRP A 31 -6.52 -2.15 -18.00
CA TRP A 31 -5.74 -1.56 -19.09
C TRP A 31 -4.69 -0.61 -18.53
N VAL A 32 -3.47 -0.66 -19.05
CA VAL A 32 -2.36 0.21 -18.61
C VAL A 32 -2.72 1.70 -18.73
N ARG A 33 -3.47 2.09 -19.77
CA ARG A 33 -3.90 3.49 -19.92
C ARG A 33 -4.77 3.99 -18.75
N GLU A 34 -5.63 3.13 -18.21
CA GLU A 34 -6.50 3.46 -17.08
C GLU A 34 -5.75 3.30 -15.75
N GLN A 35 -4.79 2.38 -15.67
CA GLN A 35 -3.89 2.28 -14.51
C GLN A 35 -3.10 3.58 -14.35
N ARG A 36 -2.58 4.16 -15.45
CA ARG A 36 -1.85 5.44 -15.41
C ARG A 36 -2.67 6.63 -14.92
N ARG A 37 -4.00 6.50 -14.91
CA ARG A 37 -4.89 7.49 -14.29
C ARG A 37 -5.10 7.26 -12.80
N LYS A 38 -4.86 6.04 -12.31
CA LYS A 38 -5.25 5.63 -10.95
C LYS A 38 -4.13 5.10 -10.07
N ILE A 39 -2.95 4.86 -10.61
CA ILE A 39 -1.78 4.45 -9.83
C ILE A 39 -0.85 5.65 -9.77
N VAL A 40 -1.05 6.50 -8.78
CA VAL A 40 -0.27 7.72 -8.58
C VAL A 40 0.79 7.46 -7.52
N ALA A 41 2.03 7.83 -7.80
CA ALA A 41 3.13 7.66 -6.88
C ALA A 41 3.87 8.99 -6.67
N LEU A 42 4.26 9.27 -5.42
CA LEU A 42 5.06 10.42 -5.04
C LEU A 42 6.31 9.97 -4.29
N ALA A 43 7.44 10.57 -4.60
CA ALA A 43 8.72 10.35 -3.95
C ALA A 43 9.15 11.57 -3.13
N ALA A 44 9.74 11.31 -1.96
CA ALA A 44 10.41 12.27 -1.12
C ALA A 44 11.90 11.92 -1.01
N HIS A 45 12.76 12.87 -1.32
CA HIS A 45 14.22 12.75 -1.24
C HIS A 45 14.71 13.30 0.09
N ARG A 46 15.40 12.47 0.87
CA ARG A 46 15.98 12.92 2.14
C ARG A 46 17.07 13.97 1.91
N THR A 47 16.94 15.14 2.52
CA THR A 47 17.92 16.24 2.47
C THR A 47 18.71 16.40 3.76
N SER A 48 18.17 15.95 4.89
CA SER A 48 18.84 15.88 6.19
C SER A 48 18.30 14.69 6.99
N GLU A 49 18.72 14.53 8.25
CA GLU A 49 18.23 13.44 9.09
C GLU A 49 16.70 13.39 9.14
N ARG A 50 16.03 14.53 9.30
CA ARG A 50 14.57 14.66 9.41
C ARG A 50 13.97 15.65 8.41
N SER A 51 14.68 15.94 7.33
CA SER A 51 14.18 16.82 6.26
C SER A 51 14.06 16.07 4.94
N TYR A 52 12.98 16.33 4.22
CA TYR A 52 12.71 15.76 2.91
C TYR A 52 12.30 16.82 1.92
N ARG A 53 12.72 16.63 0.67
CA ARG A 53 12.29 17.42 -0.48
C ARG A 53 11.40 16.58 -1.38
N ILE A 54 10.25 17.14 -1.75
CA ILE A 54 9.29 16.58 -2.69
C ILE A 54 9.18 17.58 -3.83
N ASP A 55 9.95 17.37 -4.90
CA ASP A 55 9.99 18.25 -6.07
C ASP A 55 9.58 17.52 -7.35
N GLY A 56 9.50 18.24 -8.48
CA GLY A 56 9.10 17.71 -9.78
C GLY A 56 10.13 16.84 -10.50
N THR A 57 11.08 16.19 -9.80
CA THR A 57 12.12 15.38 -10.43
C THR A 57 11.89 13.87 -10.23
N GLY A 58 12.68 13.04 -10.92
CA GLY A 58 12.67 11.59 -10.72
C GLY A 58 11.29 10.96 -10.97
N LEU A 59 10.74 10.30 -9.95
CA LEU A 59 9.41 9.70 -10.00
C LEU A 59 8.30 10.77 -10.10
N ASN A 60 8.47 11.93 -9.47
CA ASN A 60 7.46 12.98 -9.46
C ASN A 60 7.35 13.76 -10.78
N ALA A 61 8.34 13.65 -11.67
CA ALA A 61 8.32 14.36 -12.96
C ALA A 61 7.06 14.07 -13.77
N ARG A 62 6.48 12.88 -13.61
CA ARG A 62 5.26 12.49 -14.32
C ARG A 62 4.02 13.25 -13.87
N LEU A 63 3.98 13.71 -12.61
CA LEU A 63 2.88 14.49 -12.06
C LEU A 63 2.75 15.87 -12.73
N LEU A 64 3.84 16.38 -13.29
CA LEU A 64 3.91 17.71 -13.90
C LEU A 64 3.89 17.69 -15.43
N GLY A 65 3.74 16.51 -16.05
CA GLY A 65 3.67 16.38 -17.51
C GLY A 65 2.26 16.54 -18.06
N ASP A 66 2.14 16.63 -19.38
CA ASP A 66 0.87 16.86 -20.10
C ASP A 66 -0.04 15.61 -20.20
N GLY A 67 0.35 14.49 -19.57
CA GLY A 67 -0.33 13.19 -19.66
C GLY A 67 -0.96 12.74 -18.35
N ALA A 68 -1.43 11.48 -18.32
CA ALA A 68 -1.89 10.87 -17.08
C ALA A 68 -0.72 10.79 -16.06
N PRO A 69 -0.91 11.30 -14.83
CA PRO A 69 0.20 11.55 -13.91
C PRO A 69 0.76 10.28 -13.25
N GLY A 70 0.07 9.15 -13.38
CA GLY A 70 0.40 7.88 -12.76
C GLY A 70 1.09 6.87 -13.67
N TYR A 71 1.15 5.63 -13.21
CA TYR A 71 1.94 4.54 -13.78
C TYR A 71 1.09 3.33 -14.18
N GLY A 72 1.58 2.51 -15.12
CA GLY A 72 1.13 1.12 -15.16
C GLY A 72 1.69 0.35 -13.96
N ALA A 73 1.03 -0.72 -13.50
CA ALA A 73 1.52 -1.49 -12.35
C ALA A 73 2.89 -2.14 -12.62
N ALA A 74 3.09 -2.71 -13.81
CA ALA A 74 4.39 -3.24 -14.25
C ALA A 74 5.45 -2.13 -14.29
N GLU A 75 5.10 -0.98 -14.86
CA GLU A 75 5.95 0.20 -14.99
C GLU A 75 6.39 0.73 -13.63
N LEU A 76 5.47 0.86 -12.66
CA LEU A 76 5.79 1.28 -11.29
C LEU A 76 6.76 0.30 -10.62
N ALA A 77 6.51 -1.01 -10.75
CA ALA A 77 7.41 -2.03 -10.21
C ALA A 77 8.82 -1.91 -10.82
N ASP A 78 8.93 -1.73 -12.14
CA ASP A 78 10.22 -1.54 -12.82
C ASP A 78 10.95 -0.29 -12.31
N ARG A 79 10.23 0.81 -12.08
CA ARG A 79 10.80 2.04 -11.52
C ARG A 79 11.34 1.83 -10.10
N LEU A 80 10.56 1.16 -9.24
CA LEU A 80 10.97 0.84 -7.87
C LEU A 80 12.12 -0.17 -7.80
N LEU A 81 12.26 -1.05 -8.80
CA LEU A 81 13.41 -1.94 -8.90
C LEU A 81 14.65 -1.21 -9.40
N ALA A 82 14.52 -0.34 -10.40
CA ALA A 82 15.63 0.43 -10.95
C ALA A 82 16.18 1.45 -9.94
N GLN A 83 15.31 2.08 -9.15
CA GLN A 83 15.66 3.07 -8.13
C GLN A 83 15.00 2.69 -6.80
N PRO A 84 15.63 1.80 -6.00
CA PRO A 84 15.04 1.32 -4.77
C PRO A 84 14.72 2.43 -3.77
N ALA A 85 13.50 2.42 -3.25
CA ALA A 85 13.09 3.26 -2.14
C ALA A 85 13.35 2.56 -0.81
N ARG A 86 13.68 3.33 0.22
CA ARG A 86 13.85 2.82 1.60
C ARG A 86 12.52 2.32 2.17
N VAL A 87 11.45 3.08 1.97
CA VAL A 87 10.09 2.70 2.37
C VAL A 87 9.14 3.08 1.24
N VAL A 88 8.21 2.18 0.93
CA VAL A 88 7.10 2.41 -0.01
C VAL A 88 5.80 2.18 0.75
N GLY A 89 5.01 3.23 0.94
CA GLY A 89 3.65 3.15 1.48
C GLY A 89 2.64 2.94 0.36
N CYS A 90 1.82 1.89 0.46
CA CYS A 90 0.92 1.47 -0.60
C CYS A 90 -0.54 1.50 -0.14
N ASP A 91 -1.42 2.18 -0.87
CA ASP A 91 -2.88 2.16 -0.66
C ASP A 91 -3.55 0.99 -1.39
N PHE A 92 -3.29 -0.23 -0.91
CA PHE A 92 -4.09 -1.40 -1.23
C PHE A 92 -3.91 -2.47 -0.14
N PRO A 93 -4.90 -3.36 0.05
CA PRO A 93 -4.77 -4.47 0.98
C PRO A 93 -3.65 -5.41 0.56
N PHE A 94 -2.68 -5.64 1.43
CA PHE A 94 -1.65 -6.61 1.17
C PHE A 94 -2.27 -8.01 1.25
N GLY A 95 -2.95 -8.36 2.34
CA GLY A 95 -3.41 -9.73 2.57
C GLY A 95 -4.91 -9.92 2.43
N ILE A 96 -5.32 -11.15 2.69
CA ILE A 96 -6.72 -11.55 2.87
C ILE A 96 -6.90 -12.11 4.30
N PRO A 97 -8.14 -12.25 4.81
CA PRO A 97 -8.38 -12.80 6.14
C PRO A 97 -7.83 -14.22 6.30
N GLU A 98 -7.39 -14.56 7.51
CA GLU A 98 -6.84 -15.87 7.85
C GLU A 98 -7.82 -16.99 7.51
N ALA A 99 -9.12 -16.74 7.75
CA ALA A 99 -10.19 -17.67 7.42
C ALA A 99 -10.24 -18.03 5.92
N LEU A 100 -9.78 -17.16 5.01
CA LEU A 100 -9.66 -17.49 3.59
C LEU A 100 -8.29 -18.10 3.26
N LEU A 101 -7.22 -17.73 3.98
CA LEU A 101 -5.89 -18.33 3.78
C LEU A 101 -5.88 -19.83 4.09
N VAL A 102 -6.62 -20.26 5.12
CA VAL A 102 -6.68 -21.68 5.56
C VAL A 102 -7.81 -22.48 4.91
N ASP A 103 -8.50 -21.90 3.93
CA ASP A 103 -9.68 -22.48 3.31
C ASP A 103 -9.34 -23.14 1.96
N GLU A 104 -9.28 -24.47 1.96
CA GLU A 104 -8.95 -25.27 0.77
C GLU A 104 -9.95 -25.06 -0.37
N HIS A 105 -11.23 -24.87 -0.06
CA HIS A 105 -12.26 -24.68 -1.09
C HIS A 105 -12.14 -23.30 -1.73
N PHE A 106 -11.79 -22.27 -0.94
CA PHE A 106 -11.47 -20.95 -1.47
C PHE A 106 -10.30 -21.02 -2.45
N ALA A 107 -9.19 -21.63 -2.04
CA ALA A 107 -8.00 -21.83 -2.87
C ALA A 107 -8.32 -22.62 -4.16
N ALA A 108 -8.96 -23.79 -4.02
CA ALA A 108 -9.29 -24.66 -5.14
C ALA A 108 -10.24 -24.01 -6.16
N SER A 109 -11.13 -23.11 -5.71
CA SER A 109 -12.07 -22.41 -6.61
C SER A 109 -11.39 -21.48 -7.63
N ALA A 110 -10.14 -21.05 -7.38
CA ALA A 110 -9.32 -20.33 -8.35
C ALA A 110 -8.30 -21.24 -9.08
N GLY A 111 -8.31 -22.54 -8.81
CA GLY A 111 -7.41 -23.50 -9.44
C GLY A 111 -6.10 -23.77 -8.69
N TYR A 112 -5.95 -23.31 -7.44
CA TYR A 112 -4.82 -23.71 -6.59
C TYR A 112 -4.96 -25.19 -6.18
N ARG A 113 -3.88 -25.98 -6.30
CA ARG A 113 -3.92 -27.45 -6.16
C ARG A 113 -3.26 -27.99 -4.90
N ASP A 114 -2.58 -27.15 -4.13
CA ASP A 114 -1.77 -27.58 -2.99
C ASP A 114 -2.54 -27.48 -1.66
N GLY A 115 -3.87 -27.66 -1.70
CA GLY A 115 -4.75 -27.49 -0.54
C GLY A 115 -5.08 -26.02 -0.26
N ALA A 116 -5.03 -25.62 1.01
CA ALA A 116 -5.18 -24.21 1.41
C ALA A 116 -3.88 -23.44 1.16
N PHE A 117 -3.96 -22.13 0.96
CA PHE A 117 -2.74 -21.31 0.87
C PHE A 117 -1.90 -21.42 2.15
N GLY A 118 -2.58 -21.50 3.31
CA GLY A 118 -2.01 -21.63 4.66
C GLY A 118 -1.33 -20.36 5.16
N GLN A 119 -0.67 -19.64 4.26
CA GLN A 119 0.11 -18.44 4.53
C GLN A 119 0.05 -17.47 3.36
N TRP A 120 0.29 -16.21 3.69
CA TRP A 120 0.48 -15.08 2.79
C TRP A 120 1.30 -15.42 1.53
N ARG A 121 2.49 -16.02 1.71
CA ARG A 121 3.47 -16.19 0.64
C ARG A 121 2.93 -17.09 -0.48
N SER A 122 2.20 -18.15 -0.10
CA SER A 122 1.57 -19.07 -1.05
C SER A 122 0.46 -18.36 -1.85
N PHE A 123 -0.39 -17.58 -1.17
CA PHE A 123 -1.42 -16.76 -1.81
C PHE A 123 -0.80 -15.77 -2.81
N HIS A 124 0.26 -15.09 -2.40
CA HIS A 124 0.99 -14.11 -3.21
C HIS A 124 1.57 -14.69 -4.48
N ARG A 125 2.31 -15.78 -4.34
CA ARG A 125 2.92 -16.48 -5.46
C ARG A 125 1.85 -16.95 -6.43
N PHE A 126 0.77 -17.54 -5.92
CA PHE A 126 -0.35 -17.96 -6.75
C PHE A 126 -0.98 -16.79 -7.51
N VAL A 127 -1.28 -15.68 -6.83
CA VAL A 127 -1.83 -14.48 -7.49
C VAL A 127 -0.89 -13.96 -8.57
N ALA A 128 0.42 -13.85 -8.29
CA ALA A 128 1.39 -13.37 -9.28
C ALA A 128 1.55 -14.30 -10.49
N THR A 129 1.45 -15.61 -10.29
CA THR A 129 1.45 -16.59 -11.39
C THR A 129 0.17 -16.52 -12.22
N ALA A 130 -0.98 -16.40 -11.57
CA ALA A 130 -2.28 -16.35 -12.25
C ALA A 130 -2.63 -14.95 -12.81
N LEU A 131 -1.97 -13.89 -12.35
CA LEU A 131 -2.13 -12.50 -12.82
C LEU A 131 -0.77 -11.92 -13.24
N PRO A 132 -0.22 -12.36 -14.38
CA PRO A 132 1.00 -11.75 -14.91
C PRO A 132 0.78 -10.27 -15.21
N LEU A 133 1.79 -9.43 -14.96
CA LEU A 133 1.74 -7.98 -15.17
C LEU A 133 1.89 -7.61 -16.65
N VAL A 134 0.92 -8.03 -17.48
CA VAL A 134 0.82 -7.76 -18.92
C VAL A 134 -0.37 -6.84 -19.24
N ASP A 135 -0.39 -6.25 -20.45
CA ASP A 135 -1.48 -5.38 -20.91
C ASP A 135 -2.27 -6.05 -22.06
N PRO A 136 -3.59 -6.26 -21.93
CA PRO A 136 -4.39 -6.08 -20.73
C PRO A 136 -4.14 -7.16 -19.67
N LEU A 137 -4.41 -6.83 -18.41
CA LEU A 137 -4.49 -7.82 -17.34
C LEU A 137 -5.65 -8.80 -17.58
N ASP A 138 -5.51 -10.03 -17.10
CA ASP A 138 -6.59 -11.02 -17.08
C ASP A 138 -6.95 -11.46 -15.65
N PHE A 139 -8.11 -11.02 -15.18
CA PHE A 139 -8.68 -11.40 -13.88
C PHE A 139 -9.59 -12.64 -13.96
N SER A 140 -9.72 -13.27 -15.13
CA SER A 140 -10.57 -14.46 -15.32
C SER A 140 -10.23 -15.63 -14.39
N PRO A 141 -8.96 -15.89 -14.00
CA PRO A 141 -8.63 -16.97 -13.07
C PRO A 141 -9.28 -16.83 -11.69
N PHE A 142 -9.64 -15.59 -11.30
CA PHE A 142 -10.25 -15.29 -10.00
C PHE A 142 -11.76 -15.03 -10.11
N SER A 143 -12.39 -15.42 -11.21
CA SER A 143 -13.83 -15.21 -11.44
C SER A 143 -14.70 -15.86 -10.37
N ALA A 144 -14.34 -17.05 -9.88
CA ALA A 144 -15.05 -17.76 -8.81
C ALA A 144 -15.10 -16.96 -7.50
N TRP A 145 -14.11 -16.11 -7.23
CA TRP A 145 -14.07 -15.26 -6.04
C TRP A 145 -14.96 -14.02 -6.14
N ARG A 146 -15.64 -13.81 -7.27
CA ARG A 146 -16.62 -12.73 -7.48
C ARG A 146 -18.05 -13.25 -7.52
N GLU A 147 -18.26 -14.53 -7.22
CA GLU A 147 -19.59 -15.15 -7.31
C GLU A 147 -20.57 -14.48 -6.33
N PRO A 148 -21.70 -13.91 -6.80
CA PRO A 148 -22.64 -13.19 -5.96
C PRO A 148 -23.17 -14.00 -4.77
N SER A 149 -23.38 -15.29 -4.97
CA SER A 149 -23.87 -16.25 -3.97
C SER A 149 -22.90 -16.46 -2.80
N ARG A 150 -21.62 -16.12 -2.97
CA ARG A 150 -20.55 -16.34 -1.99
C ARG A 150 -20.09 -15.06 -1.29
N ARG A 151 -20.70 -13.92 -1.57
CA ARG A 151 -20.24 -12.62 -1.07
C ARG A 151 -20.13 -12.54 0.45
N ASP A 152 -21.10 -13.09 1.19
CA ASP A 152 -21.08 -13.02 2.65
C ASP A 152 -19.84 -13.69 3.25
N ARG A 153 -19.31 -14.72 2.58
CA ARG A 153 -18.05 -15.40 2.96
C ARG A 153 -16.83 -14.68 2.40
N LEU A 154 -16.86 -14.28 1.14
CA LEU A 154 -15.68 -13.75 0.43
C LEU A 154 -15.37 -12.29 0.77
N TRP A 155 -16.38 -11.51 1.14
CA TRP A 155 -16.22 -10.14 1.61
C TRP A 155 -15.93 -10.08 3.12
N ALA A 156 -15.18 -11.05 3.62
CA ALA A 156 -14.67 -11.05 4.98
C ALA A 156 -13.61 -9.96 5.15
N ARG A 157 -13.64 -9.27 6.30
CA ARG A 157 -12.64 -8.27 6.70
C ARG A 157 -11.51 -8.95 7.46
N ARG A 158 -10.29 -8.46 7.28
CA ARG A 158 -9.17 -8.77 8.18
C ARG A 158 -9.37 -8.08 9.51
N VAL A 159 -8.65 -8.50 10.54
CA VAL A 159 -8.68 -7.82 11.84
C VAL A 159 -8.26 -6.36 11.70
N THR A 160 -7.21 -6.08 10.92
CA THR A 160 -6.76 -4.71 10.65
C THR A 160 -7.83 -3.89 9.93
N ASP A 161 -8.62 -4.49 9.04
CA ASP A 161 -9.68 -3.78 8.31
C ASP A 161 -10.84 -3.40 9.24
N VAL A 162 -11.18 -4.27 10.18
CA VAL A 162 -12.23 -3.99 11.18
C VAL A 162 -11.81 -2.80 12.04
N VAL A 163 -10.60 -2.81 12.59
CA VAL A 163 -10.15 -1.73 13.48
C VAL A 163 -9.89 -0.43 12.73
N ALA A 164 -9.29 -0.50 11.54
CA ALA A 164 -9.06 0.67 10.70
C ALA A 164 -10.35 1.20 10.06
N GLY A 165 -11.43 0.42 10.01
CA GLY A 165 -12.64 0.75 9.26
C GLY A 165 -12.42 0.74 7.74
N ALA A 166 -11.59 -0.18 7.26
CA ALA A 166 -11.33 -0.41 5.84
C ALA A 166 -12.36 -1.37 5.22
N GLN A 167 -12.37 -1.47 3.90
CA GLN A 167 -13.21 -2.43 3.19
C GLN A 167 -12.59 -3.83 3.19
N PRO A 168 -13.43 -4.87 3.00
CA PRO A 168 -12.93 -6.22 2.72
C PRO A 168 -12.01 -6.25 1.49
N PRO A 169 -10.86 -6.95 1.54
CA PRO A 169 -9.90 -6.99 0.44
C PRO A 169 -10.48 -7.56 -0.85
N LEU A 170 -11.40 -8.52 -0.76
CA LEU A 170 -12.02 -9.16 -1.93
C LEU A 170 -13.40 -8.60 -2.27
N LYS A 171 -13.73 -7.39 -1.81
CA LYS A 171 -14.98 -6.73 -2.19
C LYS A 171 -15.00 -6.39 -3.68
N ASP A 172 -15.97 -6.94 -4.43
CA ASP A 172 -16.07 -6.83 -5.90
C ASP A 172 -17.08 -5.76 -6.39
N ARG A 173 -17.74 -5.03 -5.48
CA ARG A 173 -18.71 -3.98 -5.83
C ARG A 173 -18.43 -2.64 -5.16
N PHE A 174 -18.86 -1.57 -5.83
CA PHE A 174 -18.83 -0.17 -5.39
C PHE A 174 -17.43 0.43 -5.16
N GLN A 175 -16.42 -0.39 -4.88
CA GLN A 175 -15.01 -0.05 -4.82
C GLN A 175 -14.23 -1.24 -5.39
N ALA A 176 -13.22 -0.98 -6.21
CA ALA A 176 -12.46 -2.01 -6.93
C ALA A 176 -11.42 -2.75 -6.05
N THR A 177 -11.69 -2.87 -4.74
CA THR A 177 -10.76 -3.42 -3.75
C THR A 177 -10.31 -4.84 -4.13
N PHE A 178 -11.22 -5.65 -4.70
CA PHE A 178 -10.88 -6.96 -5.25
C PHE A 178 -9.71 -6.89 -6.26
N GLN A 179 -9.81 -6.03 -7.26
CA GLN A 179 -8.76 -5.90 -8.27
C GLN A 179 -7.50 -5.28 -7.68
N MET A 180 -7.64 -4.30 -6.78
CA MET A 180 -6.52 -3.64 -6.10
C MET A 180 -5.70 -4.65 -5.30
N THR A 181 -6.37 -5.50 -4.53
CA THR A 181 -5.73 -6.57 -3.77
C THR A 181 -4.99 -7.52 -4.71
N LEU A 182 -5.61 -8.02 -5.78
CA LEU A 182 -4.95 -8.97 -6.68
C LEU A 182 -3.76 -8.35 -7.43
N LEU A 183 -3.95 -7.19 -8.05
CA LEU A 183 -2.90 -6.53 -8.82
C LEU A 183 -1.77 -6.04 -7.92
N GLY A 184 -2.10 -5.47 -6.75
CA GLY A 184 -1.14 -5.06 -5.74
C GLY A 184 -0.28 -6.25 -5.28
N ASN A 185 -0.89 -7.41 -5.07
CA ASN A 185 -0.16 -8.62 -4.69
C ASN A 185 0.74 -9.18 -5.80
N ALA A 186 0.34 -9.07 -7.07
CA ALA A 186 1.25 -9.36 -8.19
C ALA A 186 2.47 -8.40 -8.20
N VAL A 187 2.27 -7.12 -7.88
CA VAL A 187 3.38 -6.14 -7.72
C VAL A 187 4.27 -6.49 -6.52
N LEU A 188 3.68 -6.77 -5.35
CA LEU A 188 4.43 -7.14 -4.14
C LEU A 188 5.27 -8.40 -4.35
N ALA A 189 4.70 -9.43 -5.00
CA ALA A 189 5.44 -10.65 -5.33
C ALA A 189 6.64 -10.36 -6.24
N ARG A 190 6.49 -9.48 -7.24
CA ARG A 190 7.61 -9.07 -8.12
C ARG A 190 8.69 -8.31 -7.35
N LEU A 191 8.30 -7.37 -6.48
CA LEU A 191 9.25 -6.58 -5.68
C LEU A 191 9.97 -7.45 -4.64
N SER A 192 9.25 -8.35 -3.97
CA SER A 192 9.82 -9.29 -3.00
C SER A 192 10.76 -10.30 -3.67
N ALA A 193 10.37 -10.88 -4.81
CA ALA A 193 11.19 -11.85 -5.55
C ALA A 193 12.52 -11.26 -6.07
N SER A 194 12.62 -9.93 -6.19
CA SER A 194 13.87 -9.27 -6.55
C SER A 194 14.94 -9.30 -5.44
N GLY A 195 14.54 -9.65 -4.21
CA GLY A 195 15.39 -9.56 -3.03
C GLY A 195 15.67 -8.13 -2.59
N ARG A 196 15.12 -7.08 -3.23
CA ARG A 196 15.39 -5.67 -2.86
C ARG A 196 14.44 -5.12 -1.79
N TYR A 197 13.28 -5.74 -1.63
CA TYR A 197 12.23 -5.28 -0.73
C TYR A 197 11.71 -6.40 0.17
N ARG A 198 11.49 -6.08 1.44
CA ARG A 198 10.67 -6.87 2.38
C ARG A 198 9.23 -6.34 2.41
N VAL A 199 8.24 -7.22 2.62
CA VAL A 199 6.83 -6.82 2.75
C VAL A 199 6.40 -6.89 4.22
N SER A 200 6.23 -5.74 4.86
CA SER A 200 5.87 -5.67 6.28
C SER A 200 4.36 -5.84 6.48
N PRO A 201 3.91 -6.61 7.49
CA PRO A 201 4.69 -7.25 8.56
C PRO A 201 5.06 -8.71 8.27
N PHE A 202 4.88 -9.20 7.04
CA PHE A 202 5.05 -10.62 6.77
C PHE A 202 6.49 -11.02 7.05
N ALA A 203 6.67 -11.85 8.07
CA ALA A 203 7.97 -12.35 8.45
C ALA A 203 8.48 -13.23 7.31
N ASP A 204 9.59 -12.84 6.71
CA ASP A 204 10.39 -13.74 5.91
C ASP A 204 11.33 -14.45 6.88
N ASP A 205 10.97 -15.66 7.33
CA ASP A 205 11.84 -16.50 8.19
C ASP A 205 13.21 -16.80 7.52
N ASP A 206 13.35 -16.54 6.21
CA ASP A 206 14.57 -16.70 5.42
C ASP A 206 15.26 -15.36 5.02
N ALA A 207 14.74 -14.19 5.42
CA ALA A 207 15.26 -12.88 4.97
C ALA A 207 16.45 -12.36 5.78
N ALA A 208 17.46 -13.20 5.99
CA ALA A 208 18.79 -12.68 6.27
C ALA A 208 19.28 -11.73 5.13
N ASP A 209 18.79 -11.97 3.90
CA ASP A 209 19.28 -11.36 2.65
C ASP A 209 18.29 -10.42 1.93
N ALA A 210 17.13 -10.07 2.51
CA ALA A 210 16.27 -9.06 1.91
C ALA A 210 16.94 -7.68 1.98
N GLY A 211 16.96 -6.98 0.84
CA GLY A 211 17.53 -5.65 0.65
C GLY A 211 16.92 -4.60 1.58
N ALA A 212 17.54 -3.42 1.63
CA ALA A 212 17.22 -2.37 2.59
C ALA A 212 15.82 -1.73 2.44
N GLY A 213 15.07 -2.04 1.37
CA GLY A 213 13.76 -1.48 1.09
C GLY A 213 12.63 -2.19 1.82
N GLU A 214 11.58 -1.46 2.18
CA GLU A 214 10.42 -1.99 2.87
C GLU A 214 9.10 -1.51 2.25
N LEU A 215 8.17 -2.43 2.07
CA LEU A 215 6.81 -2.17 1.61
C LEU A 215 5.88 -2.20 2.82
N ILE A 216 5.06 -1.17 3.00
CA ILE A 216 4.06 -1.09 4.05
C ILE A 216 2.68 -0.82 3.47
N GLU A 217 1.65 -1.43 4.05
CA GLU A 217 0.26 -1.11 3.71
C GLU A 217 -0.18 0.15 4.46
N VAL A 218 -0.75 1.10 3.73
CA VAL A 218 -1.33 2.35 4.24
C VAL A 218 -2.78 2.39 3.80
N TYR A 219 -3.65 2.98 4.64
CA TYR A 219 -5.01 3.27 4.24
C TYR A 219 -5.32 4.74 4.52
N PRO A 220 -5.25 5.64 3.51
CA PRO A 220 -5.44 7.08 3.66
C PRO A 220 -6.72 7.45 4.40
N GLY A 221 -7.82 6.73 4.16
CA GLY A 221 -9.07 6.93 4.88
C GLY A 221 -8.96 6.72 6.39
N ALA A 222 -8.21 5.71 6.87
CA ALA A 222 -7.95 5.53 8.29
C ALA A 222 -6.91 6.51 8.82
N THR A 223 -5.85 6.79 8.04
CA THR A 223 -4.85 7.80 8.38
C THR A 223 -5.48 9.16 8.64
N LEU A 224 -6.35 9.63 7.75
CA LEU A 224 -6.96 10.96 7.88
C LEU A 224 -8.00 11.01 8.99
N ARG A 225 -8.79 9.94 9.20
CA ARG A 225 -9.66 9.83 10.38
C ARG A 225 -8.86 9.93 11.68
N ARG A 226 -7.70 9.27 11.74
CA ARG A 226 -6.79 9.31 12.89
C ARG A 226 -6.25 10.72 13.15
N LEU A 227 -6.08 11.50 12.08
CA LEU A 227 -5.66 12.90 12.11
C LEU A 227 -6.82 13.90 12.24
N GLY A 228 -8.04 13.41 12.52
CA GLY A 228 -9.22 14.25 12.80
C GLY A 228 -10.01 14.70 11.57
N LEU A 229 -9.76 14.12 10.39
CA LEU A 229 -10.47 14.43 9.15
C LEU A 229 -11.29 13.23 8.67
N ALA A 230 -12.56 13.19 9.04
CA ALA A 230 -13.55 12.31 8.41
C ALA A 230 -14.01 12.88 7.06
N ARG A 231 -14.46 12.01 6.14
CA ARG A 231 -14.96 12.39 4.80
C ARG A 231 -13.99 13.31 4.03
N TYR A 232 -12.75 12.85 3.89
CA TYR A 232 -11.67 13.66 3.31
C TYR A 232 -11.74 13.81 1.79
N LYS A 233 -12.49 12.94 1.08
CA LYS A 233 -12.58 12.94 -0.38
C LYS A 233 -13.14 14.24 -0.95
N ASP A 234 -13.87 15.05 -0.18
CA ASP A 234 -14.34 16.38 -0.61
C ASP A 234 -13.40 17.52 -0.14
N ARG A 235 -12.30 17.18 0.55
CA ARG A 235 -11.40 18.12 1.25
C ARG A 235 -9.93 17.77 1.01
N PRO A 236 -9.46 17.59 -0.24
CA PRO A 236 -8.08 17.17 -0.52
C PRO A 236 -7.05 18.15 0.05
N ALA A 237 -7.27 19.46 -0.06
CA ALA A 237 -6.36 20.46 0.50
C ALA A 237 -6.17 20.32 2.02
N GLU A 238 -7.23 20.03 2.76
CA GLU A 238 -7.14 19.79 4.20
C GLU A 238 -6.47 18.44 4.50
N ALA A 239 -6.73 17.41 3.70
CA ALA A 239 -6.05 16.12 3.83
C ALA A 239 -4.52 16.28 3.74
N LEU A 240 -4.03 17.04 2.75
CA LEU A 240 -2.61 17.36 2.61
C LEU A 240 -2.07 18.12 3.83
N GLN A 241 -2.83 19.12 4.31
CA GLN A 241 -2.43 19.90 5.48
C GLN A 241 -2.32 19.03 6.74
N ARG A 242 -3.29 18.14 6.98
CA ARG A 242 -3.29 17.22 8.14
C ARG A 242 -2.09 16.27 8.07
N ALA A 243 -1.80 15.71 6.89
CA ALA A 243 -0.65 14.83 6.69
C ALA A 243 0.68 15.56 6.94
N ARG A 244 0.85 16.79 6.41
CA ARG A 244 2.03 17.62 6.68
C ARG A 244 2.18 17.98 8.15
N ASN A 245 1.08 18.34 8.82
CA ASN A 245 1.08 18.65 10.24
C ASN A 245 1.50 17.44 11.09
N ALA A 246 1.11 16.22 10.70
CA ALA A 246 1.54 15.00 11.37
C ALA A 246 3.07 14.80 11.26
N CYS A 247 3.65 15.00 10.08
CA CYS A 247 5.11 15.01 9.90
C CYS A 247 5.78 16.10 10.75
N ALA A 248 5.27 17.33 10.72
CA ALA A 248 5.80 18.43 11.52
C ALA A 248 5.74 18.15 13.04
N ALA A 249 4.64 17.56 13.53
CA ALA A 249 4.48 17.15 14.93
C ALA A 249 5.48 16.04 15.35
N ALA A 250 5.94 15.22 14.40
CA ALA A 250 7.03 14.27 14.60
C ALA A 250 8.44 14.88 14.45
N GLY A 251 8.54 16.20 14.25
CA GLY A 251 9.80 16.92 14.03
C GLY A 251 10.40 16.69 12.64
N ILE A 252 9.56 16.36 11.64
CA ILE A 252 9.97 16.11 10.26
C ILE A 252 9.61 17.32 9.39
N ILE A 253 10.60 17.84 8.67
CA ILE A 253 10.44 18.99 7.77
C ILE A 253 10.20 18.48 6.34
N LEU A 254 9.14 18.97 5.72
CA LEU A 254 8.83 18.70 4.32
C LEU A 254 8.94 20.00 3.50
N ASP A 255 9.95 20.06 2.63
CA ASP A 255 10.06 21.04 1.54
C ASP A 255 9.30 20.47 0.33
N VAL A 256 8.17 21.06 -0.04
CA VAL A 256 7.30 20.53 -1.10
C VAL A 256 7.12 21.59 -2.17
N ASP A 257 7.41 21.24 -3.42
CA ASP A 257 7.13 22.09 -4.58
C ASP A 257 5.62 22.37 -4.67
N GLU A 258 5.24 23.65 -4.70
CA GLU A 258 3.83 24.05 -4.76
C GLU A 258 3.10 23.52 -6.00
N ARG A 259 3.82 23.23 -7.10
CA ARG A 259 3.22 22.60 -8.28
C ARG A 259 2.77 21.17 -7.98
N ILE A 260 3.54 20.43 -7.19
CA ILE A 260 3.16 19.09 -6.73
C ILE A 260 1.95 19.18 -5.80
N LEU A 261 1.95 20.13 -4.86
CA LEU A 261 0.79 20.34 -4.00
C LEU A 261 -0.45 20.74 -4.80
N ALA A 262 -0.31 21.55 -5.85
CA ALA A 262 -1.42 21.90 -6.73
C ALA A 262 -2.02 20.66 -7.37
N VAL A 263 -1.20 19.77 -7.95
CA VAL A 263 -1.67 18.49 -8.52
C VAL A 263 -2.35 17.62 -7.46
N CYS A 264 -1.77 17.48 -6.26
CA CYS A 264 -2.37 16.72 -5.18
C CYS A 264 -3.73 17.29 -4.71
N ARG A 265 -3.98 18.60 -4.89
CA ARG A 265 -5.25 19.24 -4.52
C ARG A 265 -6.33 19.07 -5.59
N THR A 266 -5.94 18.97 -6.87
CA THR A 266 -6.88 19.12 -7.99
C THR A 266 -7.03 17.88 -8.85
N TYR A 267 -6.06 16.96 -8.83
CA TYR A 267 -6.16 15.75 -9.63
C TYR A 267 -7.32 14.88 -9.13
N ASP A 268 -8.18 14.50 -10.05
CA ASP A 268 -9.35 13.67 -9.84
C ASP A 268 -9.42 12.65 -10.98
N SER A 269 -9.23 11.37 -10.68
CA SER A 269 -9.38 10.29 -11.66
C SER A 269 -10.79 9.72 -11.72
N GLY A 270 -11.65 10.22 -10.83
CA GLY A 270 -13.04 9.86 -10.66
C GLY A 270 -13.87 10.09 -11.91
N GLY A 271 -15.01 9.40 -11.94
CA GLY A 271 -16.06 9.62 -12.93
C GLY A 271 -17.23 10.33 -12.28
N ALA A 272 -18.21 9.54 -11.82
CA ALA A 272 -19.42 10.06 -11.18
C ALA A 272 -19.22 10.57 -9.75
N ALA A 273 -18.10 10.21 -9.11
CA ALA A 273 -17.73 10.66 -7.77
C ALA A 273 -16.23 11.02 -7.76
N PRO A 274 -15.82 12.08 -7.04
CA PRO A 274 -14.42 12.48 -6.96
C PRO A 274 -13.52 11.36 -6.38
N ASP A 275 -12.37 11.16 -7.00
CA ASP A 275 -11.31 10.25 -6.57
C ASP A 275 -9.94 10.95 -6.66
N HIS A 276 -9.51 11.53 -5.54
CA HIS A 276 -8.28 12.33 -5.45
C HIS A 276 -7.04 11.47 -5.21
N ASP A 277 -6.71 10.63 -6.18
CA ASP A 277 -5.60 9.68 -6.12
C ASP A 277 -4.25 10.32 -5.75
N ALA A 278 -3.99 11.53 -6.27
CA ALA A 278 -2.76 12.26 -5.94
C ALA A 278 -2.74 12.75 -4.47
N ALA A 279 -3.89 13.01 -3.87
CA ALA A 279 -3.99 13.31 -2.44
C ALA A 279 -3.74 12.06 -1.59
N ASP A 280 -4.30 10.92 -2.01
CA ASP A 280 -4.11 9.63 -1.35
C ASP A 280 -2.65 9.17 -1.40
N ALA A 281 -2.00 9.32 -2.56
CA ALA A 281 -0.58 9.04 -2.72
C ALA A 281 0.30 9.94 -1.82
N PHE A 282 -0.07 11.22 -1.65
CA PHE A 282 0.63 12.13 -0.74
C PHE A 282 0.44 11.74 0.74
N VAL A 283 -0.76 11.29 1.12
CA VAL A 283 -1.05 10.79 2.48
C VAL A 283 -0.30 9.48 2.74
N ALA A 284 -0.25 8.59 1.75
CA ALA A 284 0.56 7.38 1.79
C ALA A 284 2.05 7.71 1.96
N LEU A 285 2.55 8.72 1.24
CA LEU A 285 3.94 9.20 1.35
C LEU A 285 4.25 9.71 2.75
N CYS A 286 3.41 10.60 3.30
CA CYS A 286 3.60 11.12 4.65
C CYS A 286 3.57 10.00 5.70
N THR A 287 2.70 9.01 5.53
CA THR A 287 2.62 7.84 6.42
C THR A 287 3.88 6.98 6.33
N ALA A 288 4.42 6.77 5.12
CA ALA A 288 5.69 6.06 4.91
C ALA A 288 6.89 6.81 5.51
N ILE A 289 6.90 8.15 5.43
CA ILE A 289 7.91 8.99 6.08
C ILE A 289 7.82 8.83 7.61
N LEU A 290 6.62 8.96 8.19
CA LEU A 290 6.41 8.77 9.63
C LEU A 290 6.85 7.35 10.07
N TYR A 291 6.52 6.33 9.28
CA TYR A 291 6.94 4.95 9.53
C TYR A 291 8.47 4.81 9.57
N ALA A 292 9.17 5.38 8.60
CA ALA A 292 10.64 5.35 8.53
C ALA A 292 11.34 6.03 9.73
N HIS A 293 10.61 6.85 10.48
CA HIS A 293 11.03 7.55 11.69
C HIS A 293 10.45 6.96 12.98
N GLY A 294 9.76 5.81 12.92
CA GLY A 294 9.14 5.17 14.09
C GLY A 294 7.95 5.93 14.66
N ALA A 295 7.37 6.85 13.90
CA ALA A 295 6.22 7.67 14.28
C ALA A 295 4.88 7.09 13.79
N CYS A 296 4.85 5.81 13.41
CA CYS A 296 3.65 5.05 13.08
C CYS A 296 3.42 3.89 14.06
N ARG A 297 2.19 3.39 14.11
CA ARG A 297 1.81 2.18 14.84
C ARG A 297 0.88 1.32 13.97
N PRO A 298 0.86 0.00 14.16
CA PRO A 298 -0.17 -0.86 13.58
C PRO A 298 -1.57 -0.37 13.97
N ALA A 299 -2.54 -0.49 13.06
CA ALA A 299 -3.94 -0.17 13.32
C ALA A 299 -4.65 -1.18 14.26
N LEU A 300 -3.92 -2.02 14.99
CA LEU A 300 -4.46 -3.09 15.84
C LEU A 300 -3.77 -3.12 17.21
N PRO A 301 -4.44 -3.66 18.25
CA PRO A 301 -3.83 -3.85 19.56
C PRO A 301 -2.77 -4.96 19.53
N ALA A 302 -1.78 -4.89 20.43
CA ALA A 302 -0.69 -5.85 20.51
C ALA A 302 -1.15 -7.33 20.63
N SER A 303 -2.33 -7.57 21.22
CA SER A 303 -2.93 -8.90 21.34
C SER A 303 -3.25 -9.57 20.01
N GLU A 304 -3.40 -8.80 18.93
CA GLU A 304 -3.75 -9.29 17.59
C GLU A 304 -2.53 -9.37 16.65
N GLU A 305 -1.32 -9.04 17.13
CA GLU A 305 -0.10 -8.99 16.30
C GLU A 305 0.19 -10.31 15.57
N ALA A 306 -0.01 -11.46 16.23
CA ALA A 306 0.23 -12.77 15.62
C ALA A 306 -0.71 -13.08 14.45
N ARG A 307 -1.96 -12.59 14.53
CA ARG A 307 -2.93 -12.74 13.44
C ARG A 307 -2.69 -11.72 12.34
N ALA A 308 -2.34 -10.49 12.70
CA ALA A 308 -1.98 -9.45 11.76
C ALA A 308 -0.69 -9.75 10.96
N ALA A 309 0.26 -10.47 11.56
CA ALA A 309 1.43 -11.01 10.86
C ALA A 309 1.07 -12.02 9.74
N ARG A 310 -0.17 -12.55 9.74
CA ARG A 310 -0.69 -13.47 8.72
C ARG A 310 -1.63 -12.81 7.72
N GLU A 311 -2.35 -11.77 8.14
CA GLU A 311 -3.36 -11.07 7.31
C GLU A 311 -2.85 -9.74 6.70
N GLY A 312 -1.73 -9.19 7.19
CA GLY A 312 -1.23 -7.85 6.86
C GLY A 312 -1.66 -6.78 7.87
N ILE A 313 -1.03 -5.60 7.78
CA ILE A 313 -1.21 -4.50 8.74
C ILE A 313 -1.32 -3.17 8.04
N ILE A 314 -2.36 -2.42 8.39
CA ILE A 314 -2.47 -1.00 8.06
C ILE A 314 -1.64 -0.20 9.07
N TRP A 315 -0.65 0.55 8.58
CA TRP A 315 0.15 1.46 9.41
C TRP A 315 -0.49 2.83 9.49
N LEU A 316 -0.59 3.38 10.70
CA LEU A 316 -1.19 4.68 10.97
C LEU A 316 -0.22 5.57 11.73
N PRO A 317 -0.27 6.91 11.57
CA PRO A 317 0.45 7.82 12.44
C PRO A 317 0.16 7.53 13.93
N ALA A 318 1.22 7.51 14.74
CA ALA A 318 1.07 7.61 16.19
C ALA A 318 0.30 8.90 16.50
N ALA A 319 -0.57 8.90 17.51
CA ALA A 319 -1.44 10.05 17.81
C ALA A 319 -0.62 11.35 17.80
N ALA A 320 -1.14 12.40 17.15
CA ALA A 320 -0.63 13.73 17.44
C ALA A 320 -0.79 13.97 18.95
N PRO A 321 0.24 14.46 19.66
CA PRO A 321 0.04 14.95 21.02
C PRO A 321 -1.08 16.00 20.96
N ARG A 322 -2.06 15.84 21.86
CA ARG A 322 -3.14 16.82 22.03
C ARG A 322 -2.57 18.14 22.51
#